data_AF-A0A8J9ZQU1-F1
#
_entry.id   AF-A0A8J9ZQU1-F1
#
_cell.length_a   1.000
_cell.length_b   1.000
_cell.length_c   1.000
_cell.angle_alpha   90.00
_cell.angle_beta   90.00
_cell.angle_gamma   90.00
#
_symmetry.space_group_name_H-M   'P 1'
#
loop_
_entity.id
_entity.type
_entity.pdbx_description
1 polymer ?
#
loop_
_entity_poly.entity_id
_entity_poly.type
_entity_poly.pdbx_seq_one_letter_code
_entity_poly.pdbx_strand_id
1 'polypeptide(L)'
;MCSEGKKNPTTRFGAVAPELPFEEHSVVWLAQVKGSVLYRLEPDPICETTCKPIGVTLKPGETLVVPQDLWTIQLKNSKDSEPAVVVAATGTWD
;
A
#
# COMPACT_ATOMS: atom_id res chain seq x y z
N MET A 1 -20.97 14.65 -51.31
CA MET A 1 -20.00 15.52 -52.00
C MET A 1 -20.18 16.94 -51.47
N CYS A 2 -19.27 17.39 -50.63
CA CYS A 2 -18.90 18.80 -50.47
C CYS A 2 -17.38 18.84 -50.27
N SER A 3 -16.74 19.75 -50.99
CA SER A 3 -15.37 19.65 -51.47
C SER A 3 -14.34 20.34 -50.58
N GLU A 4 -13.07 20.04 -50.91
CA GLU A 4 -11.80 20.30 -50.24
C GLU A 4 -11.47 21.76 -49.86
N GLY A 5 -10.68 21.90 -48.79
CA GLY A 5 -9.90 23.09 -48.45
C GLY A 5 -8.55 22.69 -47.81
N LYS A 6 -7.50 22.69 -48.63
CA LYS A 6 -6.08 22.37 -48.35
C LYS A 6 -5.48 23.10 -47.14
N LYS A 7 -4.63 22.40 -46.36
CA LYS A 7 -3.15 22.57 -46.34
C LYS A 7 -2.51 21.80 -45.17
N ASN A 8 -1.61 20.90 -45.51
CA ASN A 8 -0.69 20.23 -44.61
C ASN A 8 0.40 21.21 -44.14
N PRO A 9 0.79 21.19 -42.86
CA PRO A 9 2.21 21.23 -42.55
C PRO A 9 2.58 20.15 -41.53
N THR A 10 3.47 19.26 -42.00
CA THR A 10 4.67 18.82 -41.28
C THR A 10 4.48 18.37 -39.83
N THR A 11 4.30 17.06 -39.69
CA THR A 11 4.93 16.19 -38.71
C THR A 11 5.68 16.89 -37.57
N ARG A 12 5.04 17.00 -36.41
CA ARG A 12 5.73 16.82 -35.13
C ARG A 12 5.08 15.63 -34.43
N PHE A 13 5.80 14.52 -34.38
CA PHE A 13 5.55 13.47 -33.40
C PHE A 13 5.84 14.07 -32.02
N GLY A 14 4.83 14.70 -31.41
CA GLY A 14 4.79 14.84 -29.97
C GLY A 14 4.22 13.54 -29.43
N ALA A 15 5.08 12.65 -28.94
CA ALA A 15 4.62 11.58 -28.08
C ALA A 15 3.98 12.25 -26.85
N VAL A 16 2.66 12.23 -26.77
CA VAL A 16 1.99 12.38 -25.48
C VAL A 16 2.39 11.11 -24.73
N ALA A 17 3.30 11.25 -23.76
CA ALA A 17 3.54 10.17 -22.82
C ALA A 17 2.16 9.78 -22.25
N PRO A 18 1.79 8.49 -22.21
CA PRO A 18 0.65 8.09 -21.41
C PRO A 18 0.91 8.65 -20.02
N GLU A 19 0.01 9.49 -19.50
CA GLU A 19 -0.01 9.77 -18.07
C GLU A 19 -0.15 8.39 -17.42
N LEU A 20 0.95 7.87 -16.88
CA LEU A 20 0.91 6.66 -16.08
C LEU A 20 -0.05 6.98 -14.95
N PRO A 21 -1.07 6.14 -14.69
CA PRO A 21 -1.95 6.39 -13.55
C PRO A 21 -1.05 6.52 -12.33
N PHE A 22 -1.18 7.64 -11.60
CA PHE A 22 -0.52 7.79 -10.30
C PHE A 22 -0.89 6.55 -9.48
N GLU A 23 0.09 5.70 -9.16
CA GLU A 23 -0.18 4.55 -8.30
C GLU A 23 -0.44 5.12 -6.92
N GLU A 24 -1.71 5.13 -6.50
CA GLU A 24 -2.10 5.60 -5.18
C GLU A 24 -1.57 4.60 -4.15
N HIS A 25 -0.53 5.00 -3.44
CA HIS A 25 0.12 4.17 -2.45
C HIS A 25 -0.59 4.33 -1.10
N SER A 26 -0.69 3.24 -0.34
CA SER A 26 -1.40 3.26 0.95
C SER A 26 -0.60 2.66 2.11
N VAL A 27 -0.83 3.18 3.32
CA VAL A 27 -0.10 2.81 4.54
C VAL A 27 -1.06 2.66 5.70
N VAL A 28 -0.77 1.67 6.55
CA VAL A 28 -1.39 1.52 7.87
C VAL A 28 -0.35 1.78 8.95
N TRP A 29 -0.76 2.54 9.95
CA TRP A 29 -0.01 2.82 11.18
C TRP A 29 -0.74 2.16 12.35
N LEU A 30 -0.04 1.33 13.13
CA LEU A 30 -0.56 0.66 14.31
C LEU A 30 0.30 1.01 15.52
N ALA A 31 -0.29 1.67 16.53
CA ALA A 31 0.38 2.01 17.78
C ALA A 31 -0.20 1.20 18.93
N GLN A 32 0.65 0.42 19.61
CA GLN A 32 0.23 -0.44 20.72
C GLN A 32 0.15 0.38 22.01
N VAL A 33 -1.04 0.49 22.58
CA VAL A 33 -1.28 1.28 23.80
C VAL A 33 -1.23 0.39 25.05
N LYS A 34 -1.80 -0.81 24.99
CA LYS A 34 -1.85 -1.74 26.13
C LYS A 34 -1.82 -3.19 25.64
N GLY A 35 -1.26 -4.10 26.45
CA GLY A 35 -1.13 -5.51 26.08
C GLY A 35 -0.09 -5.71 24.99
N SER A 36 0.01 -6.92 24.46
CA SER A 36 0.91 -7.22 23.34
C SER A 36 0.18 -8.00 22.28
N VAL A 37 0.46 -7.69 21.02
CA VAL A 37 -0.24 -8.27 19.87
C VAL A 37 0.76 -8.81 18.87
N LEU A 38 0.56 -10.05 18.44
CA LEU A 38 1.32 -10.66 17.34
C LEU A 38 0.61 -10.38 16.01
N TYR A 39 1.28 -9.60 15.17
CA TYR A 39 0.92 -9.39 13.78
C TYR A 39 1.73 -10.31 12.88
N ARG A 40 1.08 -10.77 11.81
CA ARG A 40 1.74 -11.47 10.72
C ARG A 40 1.53 -10.68 9.43
N LEU A 41 2.62 -10.24 8.83
CA LEU A 41 2.63 -9.58 7.53
C LEU A 41 2.82 -10.66 6.47
N GLU A 42 1.84 -10.79 5.59
CA GLU A 42 1.94 -11.66 4.42
C GLU A 42 2.29 -10.82 3.19
N PRO A 43 3.23 -11.26 2.34
CA PRO A 43 3.54 -10.58 1.09
C PRO A 43 2.31 -10.35 0.22
N ASP A 44 2.22 -9.17 -0.38
CA ASP A 44 1.32 -8.95 -1.51
C ASP A 44 1.85 -9.72 -2.76
N PRO A 45 0.96 -10.21 -3.66
CA PRO A 45 1.38 -10.87 -4.90
C PRO A 45 2.41 -10.09 -5.72
N ILE A 46 2.40 -8.75 -5.69
CA ILE A 46 3.38 -7.94 -6.45
C ILE A 46 4.82 -8.21 -6.01
N CYS A 47 5.04 -8.59 -4.75
CA CYS A 47 6.38 -8.81 -4.20
C CYS A 47 6.61 -10.22 -3.64
N GLU A 48 5.70 -11.18 -3.88
CA GLU A 48 5.76 -12.54 -3.30
C GLU A 48 7.10 -13.28 -3.53
N THR A 49 7.78 -13.00 -4.66
CA THR A 49 9.09 -13.62 -4.97
C THR A 49 10.26 -13.03 -4.18
N THR A 50 10.09 -11.85 -3.58
CA THR A 50 11.14 -11.09 -2.88
C THR A 50 10.82 -10.93 -1.39
N CYS A 51 9.59 -10.54 -1.08
CA CYS A 51 9.05 -10.41 0.26
C CYS A 51 8.86 -11.80 0.91
N LYS A 52 9.15 -11.90 2.21
CA LYS A 52 8.90 -13.12 3.00
C LYS A 52 7.98 -12.80 4.18
N PRO A 53 7.10 -13.72 4.61
CA PRO A 53 6.21 -13.45 5.74
C PRO A 53 6.97 -13.01 6.99
N ILE A 54 6.47 -11.96 7.66
CA ILE A 54 7.10 -11.37 8.84
C ILE A 54 6.17 -11.51 10.04
N GLY A 55 6.68 -12.02 11.16
CA GLY A 55 5.98 -11.99 12.45
C GLY A 55 6.52 -10.86 13.32
N VAL A 56 5.65 -9.96 13.77
CA VAL A 56 6.01 -8.84 14.64
C VAL A 56 5.11 -8.83 15.86
N THR A 57 5.70 -8.89 17.05
CA THR A 57 4.96 -8.67 18.31
C THR A 57 5.14 -7.22 18.72
N LEU A 58 4.05 -6.44 18.76
CA LEU A 58 4.08 -5.09 19.30
C LEU A 58 3.81 -5.09 20.79
N LYS A 59 4.66 -4.38 21.53
CA LYS A 59 4.55 -4.09 22.96
C LYS A 59 4.07 -2.65 23.18
N PRO A 60 3.55 -2.32 24.38
CA PRO A 60 3.09 -0.97 24.66
C PRO A 60 4.16 0.10 24.37
N GLY A 61 3.78 1.12 23.61
CA GLY A 61 4.68 2.20 23.16
C GLY A 61 5.35 1.96 21.81
N GLU A 62 5.28 0.74 21.26
CA GLU A 62 5.80 0.43 19.93
C GLU A 62 4.78 0.78 18.84
N THR A 63 5.30 1.09 17.65
CA THR A 63 4.50 1.41 16.47
C THR A 63 4.97 0.57 15.28
N LEU A 64 4.02 0.07 14.49
CA LEU A 64 4.25 -0.60 13.22
C LEU A 64 3.68 0.25 12.09
N VAL A 65 4.49 0.49 11.07
CA VAL A 65 4.10 1.17 9.84
C VAL A 65 4.21 0.19 8.69
N VAL A 66 3.12 -0.03 7.97
CA VAL A 66 3.01 -1.07 6.94
C VAL A 66 2.55 -0.45 5.62
N PRO A 67 3.41 -0.40 4.58
CA PRO A 67 2.96 -0.08 3.24
C PRO A 67 2.10 -1.24 2.73
N GLN A 68 0.86 -0.95 2.36
CA GLN A 68 -0.13 -1.97 2.02
C GLN A 68 0.09 -2.55 0.62
N ASP A 69 0.84 -1.87 -0.24
CA ASP A 69 1.21 -2.37 -1.57
C ASP A 69 2.17 -3.57 -1.49
N LEU A 70 2.81 -3.79 -0.34
CA LEU A 70 3.78 -4.87 -0.14
C LEU A 70 3.29 -5.92 0.84
N TRP A 71 2.35 -5.58 1.74
CA TRP A 71 2.01 -6.43 2.87
C TRP A 71 0.54 -6.37 3.24
N THR A 72 -0.05 -7.54 3.45
CA THR A 72 -1.33 -7.70 4.13
C THR A 72 -1.12 -8.03 5.61
N ILE A 73 -1.84 -7.34 6.49
CA ILE A 73 -1.74 -7.53 7.95
C ILE A 73 -2.75 -8.60 8.40
N GLN A 74 -2.27 -9.63 9.10
CA GLN A 74 -3.11 -10.61 9.80
C GLN A 74 -2.87 -10.53 11.30
N LEU A 75 -3.97 -10.45 12.06
CA LEU A 75 -3.93 -10.49 13.52
C LEU A 75 -3.92 -11.94 13.99
N LYS A 76 -2.89 -12.35 14.73
CA LYS A 76 -2.87 -13.66 15.39
C LYS A 76 -3.28 -13.52 16.85
N ASN A 77 -4.58 -13.66 17.09
CA ASN A 77 -5.10 -13.78 18.45
C ASN A 77 -4.87 -15.21 18.97
N SER A 78 -4.19 -15.34 20.10
CA SER A 78 -4.32 -16.55 20.92
C SER A 78 -5.60 -16.44 21.75
N LYS A 79 -6.34 -17.55 21.89
CA LYS A 79 -7.60 -17.61 22.65
C LYS A 79 -7.45 -17.21 24.13
N ASP A 80 -6.22 -17.19 24.63
CA ASP A 80 -5.84 -16.83 25.99
C ASP A 80 -5.03 -15.52 26.08
N SER A 81 -5.10 -14.66 25.06
CA SER A 81 -4.37 -13.39 25.07
C SER A 81 -4.96 -12.39 26.07
N GLU A 82 -4.08 -11.69 26.78
CA GLU A 82 -4.47 -10.58 27.64
C GLU A 82 -5.17 -9.46 26.84
N PRO A 83 -6.08 -8.69 27.44
CA PRO A 83 -6.74 -7.58 26.76
C PRO A 83 -5.72 -6.58 26.19
N ALA A 84 -5.79 -6.35 24.88
CA ALA A 84 -4.92 -5.44 24.15
C ALA A 84 -5.70 -4.24 23.60
N VAL A 85 -5.05 -3.07 23.55
CA VAL A 85 -5.57 -1.84 22.96
C VAL A 85 -4.56 -1.32 21.95
N VAL A 86 -5.03 -1.09 20.73
CA VAL A 86 -4.25 -0.60 19.58
C VAL A 86 -4.99 0.58 18.96
N VAL A 87 -4.24 1.61 18.58
CA VAL A 87 -4.75 2.71 17.75
C VAL A 87 -4.25 2.50 16.33
N ALA A 88 -5.15 2.57 15.36
CA ALA A 88 -4.84 2.41 13.95
C ALA A 88 -5.16 3.68 13.17
N ALA A 89 -4.33 4.01 12.19
CA ALA A 89 -4.57 5.08 11.22
C ALA A 89 -4.16 4.63 9.82
N THR A 90 -4.83 5.16 8.79
CA THR A 90 -4.54 4.90 7.38
C THR A 90 -4.17 6.19 6.67
N GLY A 91 -3.34 6.10 5.65
CA GLY A 91 -3.01 7.23 4.78
C GLY A 91 -2.77 6.79 3.35
N THR A 92 -2.95 7.72 2.41
CA THR A 92 -2.62 7.55 0.99
C THR A 92 -1.68 8.66 0.53
N TRP A 93 -0.80 8.37 -0.44
CA TRP A 93 0.11 9.35 -1.06
C TRP A 93 0.32 9.04 -2.55
N ASP A 94 0.77 10.07 -3.28
CA ASP A 94 1.11 10.07 -4.70
C ASP A 94 2.63 9.98 -4.96
#